data_AF-A0AAU6Q282-F1
#
_entry.id   AF-A0AAU6Q282-F1
#
_cell.length_a   1.000
_cell.length_b   1.000
_cell.length_c   1.000
_cell.angle_alpha   90.00
_cell.angle_beta   90.00
_cell.angle_gamma   90.00
#
_symmetry.space_group_name_H-M   'P 1'
#
loop_
_entity.id
_entity.type
_entity.pdbx_description
1 polymer ?
#
loop_
_entity_poly.entity_id
_entity_poly.type
_entity_poly.pdbx_seq_one_letter_code
_entity_poly.pdbx_strand_id
1 'polypeptide(L)'
;MKIFALVPLLLLSSALAGGAGPKRQPQFLEVWEGTYTCAQGVTGARLNIQEFSGDRFKLLGEMYPVASNPGVPRGRAELWGTMQGDLSNGTLNLTGGRWLVQPQDYVLPKLSARYELSEGYRRIKLTIDPPMQGCTGGEFRRVK
;
A
#
# COMPACT_ATOMS: atom_id res chain seq x y z
N MET A 1 20.45 -3.63 68.07
CA MET A 1 19.57 -4.65 67.44
C MET A 1 18.66 -3.92 66.45
N LYS A 2 18.61 -4.36 65.19
CA LYS A 2 17.77 -3.90 64.03
C LYS A 2 18.14 -2.61 63.25
N ILE A 3 19.17 -2.71 62.41
CA ILE A 3 19.17 -2.65 60.92
C ILE A 3 18.01 -1.95 60.13
N PHE A 4 18.44 -0.99 59.27
CA PHE A 4 17.99 -0.53 57.91
C PHE A 4 16.67 0.27 57.76
N ALA A 5 16.53 1.28 56.88
CA ALA A 5 17.05 1.42 55.51
C ALA A 5 17.23 2.89 55.01
N LEU A 6 18.14 3.05 54.03
CA LEU A 6 18.42 4.25 53.23
C LEU A 6 17.45 4.43 52.03
N VAL A 7 17.00 5.70 51.80
CA VAL A 7 17.04 6.48 50.51
C VAL A 7 16.22 5.98 49.28
N PRO A 8 15.78 6.80 48.28
CA PRO A 8 15.43 8.24 48.16
C PRO A 8 14.04 8.52 47.54
N LEU A 9 13.69 9.81 47.55
CA LEU A 9 12.78 10.52 46.64
C LEU A 9 13.20 10.36 45.16
N LEU A 10 12.28 9.92 44.28
CA LEU A 10 12.38 10.09 42.82
C LEU A 10 10.97 10.19 42.21
N LEU A 11 10.50 11.43 42.05
CA LEU A 11 9.47 11.77 41.08
C LEU A 11 10.18 12.24 39.82
N LEU A 12 10.00 11.53 38.70
CA LEU A 12 10.08 12.08 37.36
C LEU A 12 9.41 11.11 36.39
N SER A 13 8.23 11.51 35.95
CA SER A 13 7.53 10.96 34.78
C SER A 13 8.45 11.00 33.56
N SER A 14 8.46 9.91 32.79
CA SER A 14 8.59 9.99 31.34
C SER A 14 8.00 8.73 30.73
N ALA A 15 6.83 8.91 30.11
CA ALA A 15 6.23 7.92 29.25
C ALA A 15 7.20 7.58 28.12
N LEU A 16 7.64 6.32 28.05
CA LEU A 16 8.09 5.75 26.78
C LEU A 16 6.85 5.26 26.04
N ALA A 17 6.04 6.20 25.55
CA ALA A 17 5.23 5.93 24.38
C ALA A 17 6.22 5.78 23.22
N GLY A 18 6.80 4.59 23.08
CA GLY A 18 7.40 4.12 21.84
C GLY A 18 6.30 3.93 20.81
N GLY A 19 5.60 5.01 20.44
CA GLY A 19 4.83 5.02 19.22
C GLY A 19 5.83 4.83 18.11
N ALA A 20 5.86 3.63 17.54
CA ALA A 20 6.62 3.36 16.34
C ALA A 20 6.18 4.39 15.31
N GLY A 21 6.99 5.45 15.16
CA GLY A 21 6.83 6.37 14.06
C GLY A 21 6.78 5.54 12.79
N PRO A 22 5.89 5.87 11.84
CA PRO A 22 5.70 5.03 10.67
C PRO A 22 7.05 4.80 9.99
N LYS A 23 7.46 3.53 9.95
CA LYS A 23 8.72 3.14 9.31
C LYS A 23 8.62 3.57 7.86
N ARG A 24 9.58 4.39 7.39
CA ARG A 24 9.74 4.62 5.94
C ARG A 24 9.82 3.25 5.27
N GLN A 25 9.05 3.07 4.20
CA GLN A 25 8.92 1.82 3.47
C GLN A 25 9.68 1.92 2.12
N PRO A 26 11.02 2.10 2.12
CA PRO A 26 11.79 2.39 0.90
C PRO A 26 11.69 1.29 -0.15
N GLN A 27 11.44 0.05 0.25
CA GLN A 27 11.31 -1.08 -0.66
C GLN A 27 10.13 -0.92 -1.64
N PHE A 28 9.15 -0.09 -1.32
CA PHE A 28 8.02 0.19 -2.18
C PHE A 28 8.28 1.35 -3.16
N LEU A 29 9.24 2.25 -2.92
CA LEU A 29 9.53 3.48 -3.70
C LEU A 29 10.12 3.18 -5.09
N GLU A 30 9.36 2.45 -5.89
CA GLU A 30 9.81 1.80 -7.10
C GLU A 30 8.67 1.65 -8.09
N VAL A 31 9.04 1.15 -9.27
CA VAL A 31 8.07 0.72 -10.28
C VAL A 31 7.76 -0.76 -10.08
N TRP A 32 6.46 -1.03 -10.01
CA TRP A 32 5.86 -2.36 -9.95
C TRP A 32 4.99 -2.57 -11.18
N GLU A 33 5.07 -3.75 -11.78
CA GLU A 33 4.30 -4.09 -12.97
C GLU A 33 3.68 -5.48 -12.84
N GLY A 34 2.44 -5.63 -13.30
CA GLY A 34 1.71 -6.87 -13.17
C GLY A 34 0.27 -6.74 -13.63
N THR A 35 -0.60 -7.52 -13.03
CA THR A 35 -2.02 -7.53 -13.37
C THR A 35 -2.89 -7.52 -12.12
N TYR A 36 -4.10 -7.01 -12.25
CA TYR A 36 -5.15 -7.14 -11.27
C TYR A 36 -6.46 -7.56 -11.92
N THR A 37 -7.38 -8.10 -11.13
CA THR A 37 -8.68 -8.57 -11.59
C THR A 37 -9.79 -7.82 -10.88
N CYS A 38 -10.63 -7.18 -11.69
CA CYS A 38 -11.86 -6.52 -11.28
C CYS A 38 -13.03 -6.94 -12.18
N ALA A 39 -14.20 -6.32 -12.04
CA ALA A 39 -15.41 -6.69 -12.80
C ALA A 39 -15.23 -6.63 -14.33
N GLN A 40 -14.32 -5.78 -14.81
CA GLN A 40 -13.93 -5.68 -16.21
C GLN A 40 -12.99 -6.81 -16.71
N GLY A 41 -12.61 -7.73 -15.83
CA GLY A 41 -11.62 -8.78 -16.09
C GLY A 41 -10.18 -8.39 -15.75
N VAL A 42 -9.24 -9.21 -16.22
CA VAL A 42 -7.80 -9.03 -15.98
C VAL A 42 -7.34 -7.75 -16.67
N THR A 43 -6.66 -6.88 -15.93
CA THR A 43 -6.13 -5.60 -16.41
C THR A 43 -4.65 -5.52 -16.10
N GLY A 44 -3.85 -5.08 -17.07
CA GLY A 44 -2.44 -4.78 -16.87
C GLY A 44 -2.28 -3.49 -16.09
N ALA A 45 -1.32 -3.46 -15.17
CA ALA A 45 -1.09 -2.30 -14.34
C ALA A 45 0.40 -2.06 -14.07
N ARG A 46 0.76 -0.77 -14.09
CA ARG A 46 2.07 -0.27 -13.67
C ARG A 46 1.86 0.73 -12.55
N LEU A 47 2.49 0.47 -11.41
CA LEU A 47 2.39 1.28 -10.21
C LEU A 47 3.77 1.85 -9.91
N ASN A 48 3.91 3.16 -10.04
CA ASN A 48 5.12 3.88 -9.67
C ASN A 48 4.86 4.59 -8.34
N ILE A 49 5.35 4.02 -7.24
CA ILE A 49 5.16 4.61 -5.91
C ILE A 49 6.25 5.67 -5.71
N GLN A 50 5.84 6.93 -5.65
CA GLN A 50 6.75 8.07 -5.73
C GLN A 50 7.16 8.57 -4.36
N GLU A 51 6.25 8.50 -3.39
CA GLU A 51 6.43 9.14 -2.09
C GLU A 51 5.88 8.26 -0.97
N PHE A 52 6.61 8.25 0.15
CA PHE A 52 6.14 7.80 1.45
C PHE A 52 6.42 8.87 2.50
N SER A 53 5.37 9.33 3.17
CA SER A 53 5.48 10.22 4.33
C SER A 53 4.80 9.56 5.51
N GLY A 54 5.59 8.79 6.25
CA GLY A 54 5.06 7.93 7.29
C GLY A 54 4.23 6.80 6.70
N ASP A 55 2.97 6.68 7.13
CA ASP A 55 2.04 5.67 6.64
C ASP A 55 1.38 6.10 5.32
N ARG A 56 1.50 7.36 4.93
CA ARG A 56 0.91 7.87 3.68
C ARG A 56 1.79 7.56 2.49
N PHE A 57 1.18 7.19 1.38
CA PHE A 57 1.85 7.02 0.10
C PHE A 57 1.16 7.81 -1.02
N LYS A 58 1.94 8.16 -2.04
CA LYS A 58 1.45 8.65 -3.33
C LYS A 58 2.09 7.85 -4.46
N LEU A 59 1.29 7.50 -5.46
CA LEU A 59 1.75 6.74 -6.62
C LEU A 59 1.13 7.24 -7.91
N LEU A 60 1.79 6.96 -9.02
CA LEU A 60 1.23 7.04 -10.36
C LEU A 60 0.85 5.63 -10.82
N GLY A 61 -0.44 5.43 -11.08
CA GLY A 61 -0.99 4.20 -11.62
C GLY A 61 -1.28 4.34 -13.11
N GLU A 62 -0.87 3.34 -13.88
CA GLU A 62 -1.26 3.17 -15.28
C GLU A 62 -2.01 1.85 -15.43
N MET A 63 -3.10 1.87 -16.19
CA MET A 63 -3.83 0.67 -16.61
C MET A 63 -3.71 0.50 -18.12
N TYR A 64 -3.66 -0.75 -18.58
CA TYR A 64 -3.51 -1.06 -20.00
C TYR A 64 -4.09 -2.45 -20.36
N PRO A 65 -4.44 -2.65 -21.63
CA PRO A 65 -4.91 -3.95 -22.11
C PRO A 65 -3.82 -5.01 -22.03
N VAL A 66 -4.23 -6.25 -21.76
CA VAL A 66 -3.39 -7.46 -21.81
C VAL A 66 -3.92 -8.41 -22.88
N ALA A 67 -3.12 -9.39 -23.30
CA ALA A 67 -3.51 -10.32 -24.37
C ALA A 67 -4.85 -11.05 -24.08
N SER A 68 -5.11 -11.40 -22.82
CA SER A 68 -6.36 -12.05 -22.40
C SER A 68 -7.55 -11.09 -22.28
N ASN A 69 -7.33 -9.77 -22.34
CA ASN A 69 -8.36 -8.76 -22.21
C ASN A 69 -7.98 -7.48 -23.00
N PRO A 70 -7.98 -7.55 -24.34
CA PRO A 70 -7.51 -6.46 -25.20
C PRO A 70 -8.44 -5.24 -25.23
N GLY A 71 -9.68 -5.40 -24.76
CA GLY A 71 -10.70 -4.35 -24.76
C GLY A 71 -10.60 -3.35 -23.60
N VAL A 72 -9.76 -3.61 -22.60
CA VAL A 72 -9.56 -2.67 -21.48
C VAL A 72 -8.87 -1.40 -22.00
N PRO A 73 -9.40 -0.21 -21.71
CA PRO A 73 -8.80 1.04 -22.15
C PRO A 73 -7.49 1.33 -21.40
N ARG A 74 -6.70 2.23 -21.97
CA ARG A 74 -5.56 2.82 -21.27
C ARG A 74 -6.02 3.96 -20.39
N GLY A 75 -5.48 4.04 -19.20
CA GLY A 75 -5.78 5.09 -18.23
C GLY A 75 -4.57 5.41 -17.35
N ARG A 76 -4.56 6.61 -16.77
CA ARG A 76 -3.48 7.06 -15.89
C ARG A 76 -4.04 7.93 -14.78
N ALA A 77 -3.65 7.65 -13.54
CA ALA A 77 -4.10 8.40 -12.37
C ALA A 77 -2.98 8.58 -11.35
N GLU A 78 -2.99 9.72 -10.67
CA GLU A 78 -2.30 9.83 -9.39
C GLU A 78 -3.22 9.29 -8.30
N LEU A 79 -2.70 8.40 -7.46
CA LEU A 79 -3.42 7.76 -6.38
C LEU A 79 -2.70 8.01 -5.06
N TRP A 80 -3.45 8.09 -3.97
CA TRP A 80 -2.89 8.23 -2.63
C TRP A 80 -3.68 7.46 -1.58
N GLY A 81 -2.98 7.14 -0.51
CA GLY A 81 -3.51 6.25 0.50
C GLY A 81 -2.65 6.18 1.74
N THR A 82 -2.98 5.19 2.57
CA THR A 82 -2.21 4.84 3.76
C THR A 82 -1.82 3.38 3.74
N MET A 83 -0.73 3.02 4.39
CA MET A 83 -0.23 1.67 4.52
C MET A 83 0.04 1.38 6.00
N GLN A 84 -0.53 0.29 6.52
CA GLN A 84 -0.32 -0.20 7.87
C GLN A 84 0.24 -1.63 7.81
N GLY A 85 1.20 -1.96 8.67
CA GLY A 85 1.80 -3.29 8.70
C GLY A 85 3.31 -3.25 8.87
N ASP A 86 3.95 -4.36 8.57
CA ASP A 86 5.41 -4.49 8.57
C ASP A 86 5.99 -4.39 7.14
N LEU A 87 7.29 -4.67 7.00
CA LEU A 87 7.99 -4.59 5.71
C LEU A 87 7.51 -5.63 4.69
N SER A 88 6.90 -6.71 5.15
CA SER A 88 6.61 -7.92 4.38
C SER A 88 5.12 -8.16 4.17
N ASN A 89 4.26 -7.69 5.06
CA ASN A 89 2.82 -7.84 4.95
C ASN A 89 2.08 -6.71 5.68
N GLY A 90 0.83 -6.49 5.29
CA GLY A 90 -0.01 -5.48 5.91
C GLY A 90 -1.24 -5.15 5.08
N THR A 91 -1.79 -3.96 5.32
CA THR A 91 -2.95 -3.40 4.63
C THR A 91 -2.57 -2.09 3.96
N LEU A 92 -3.00 -1.92 2.72
CA LEU A 92 -3.02 -0.67 1.99
C LEU A 92 -4.46 -0.19 1.87
N ASN A 93 -4.68 1.09 2.15
CA ASN A 93 -5.95 1.77 1.99
C ASN A 93 -5.80 2.87 0.95
N LEU A 94 -6.42 2.68 -0.21
CA LEU A 94 -6.54 3.70 -1.23
C LEU A 94 -7.68 4.64 -0.85
N THR A 95 -7.35 5.89 -0.52
CA THR A 95 -8.30 6.86 0.04
C THR A 95 -8.74 7.90 -0.97
N GLY A 96 -7.98 8.06 -2.06
CA GLY A 96 -8.32 8.99 -3.13
C GLY A 96 -7.35 8.91 -4.30
N GLY A 97 -7.64 9.75 -5.29
CA GLY A 97 -6.87 9.87 -6.50
C GLY A 97 -7.45 10.93 -7.42
N ARG A 98 -6.74 11.21 -8.51
CA ARG A 98 -7.21 12.02 -9.62
C ARG A 98 -6.77 11.39 -10.95
N TRP A 99 -7.68 11.38 -11.92
CA TRP A 99 -7.32 10.98 -13.27
C TRP A 99 -6.41 12.04 -13.89
N LEU A 100 -5.35 11.57 -14.56
CA LEU A 100 -4.57 12.34 -15.53
C LEU A 100 -5.05 12.06 -16.95
N VAL A 101 -5.44 10.80 -17.20
CA VAL A 101 -6.10 10.33 -18.42
C VAL A 101 -7.20 9.37 -17.98
N GLN A 102 -8.45 9.84 -18.01
CA GLN A 102 -9.62 9.07 -17.60
C GLN A 102 -10.20 8.31 -18.80
N PRO A 103 -10.28 6.97 -18.75
CA PRO A 103 -11.13 6.24 -19.67
C PRO A 103 -12.61 6.55 -19.43
N GLN A 104 -13.40 6.56 -20.50
CA GLN A 104 -14.85 6.72 -20.40
C GLN A 104 -15.44 5.66 -19.45
N ASP A 105 -16.33 6.08 -18.55
CA ASP A 105 -17.03 5.24 -17.57
C ASP A 105 -16.16 4.58 -16.49
N TYR A 106 -14.90 4.99 -16.34
CA TYR A 106 -14.03 4.52 -15.25
C TYR A 106 -14.03 5.47 -14.06
N VAL A 107 -14.17 4.89 -12.86
CA VAL A 107 -14.07 5.59 -11.58
C VAL A 107 -12.82 5.15 -10.82
N LEU A 108 -12.27 6.05 -10.00
CA LEU A 108 -11.21 5.70 -9.06
C LEU A 108 -11.85 5.17 -7.77
N PRO A 109 -11.72 3.87 -7.46
CA PRO A 109 -12.30 3.33 -6.24
C PRO A 109 -11.53 3.79 -5.01
N LYS A 110 -12.24 3.89 -3.89
CA LYS A 110 -11.62 3.78 -2.56
C LYS A 110 -11.65 2.31 -2.18
N LEU A 111 -10.52 1.75 -1.79
CA LEU A 111 -10.40 0.32 -1.46
C LEU A 111 -9.43 0.06 -0.34
N SER A 112 -9.63 -1.07 0.35
CA SER A 112 -8.65 -1.69 1.23
C SER A 112 -8.11 -2.94 0.56
N ALA A 113 -6.83 -3.20 0.68
CA ALA A 113 -6.22 -4.44 0.22
C ALA A 113 -5.16 -4.90 1.21
N ARG A 114 -5.09 -6.21 1.45
CA ARG A 114 -3.92 -6.83 2.08
C ARG A 114 -2.80 -6.97 1.07
N TYR A 115 -1.58 -6.64 1.48
CA TYR A 115 -0.38 -6.87 0.69
C TYR A 115 0.51 -7.92 1.36
N GLU A 116 1.15 -8.74 0.54
CA GLU A 116 2.16 -9.71 0.93
C GLU A 116 3.35 -9.60 -0.03
N LEU A 117 4.52 -9.26 0.50
CA LEU A 117 5.79 -9.21 -0.20
C LEU A 117 6.48 -10.57 -0.13
N SER A 118 7.04 -11.00 -1.25
CA SER A 118 7.78 -12.26 -1.39
C SER A 118 8.99 -12.07 -2.29
N GLU A 119 9.76 -13.14 -2.47
CA GLU A 119 10.93 -13.18 -3.37
C GLU A 119 11.97 -12.08 -3.06
N GLY A 120 12.28 -11.86 -1.77
CA GLY A 120 13.20 -10.81 -1.35
C GLY A 120 12.70 -9.40 -1.70
N TYR A 121 11.40 -9.15 -1.48
CA TYR A 121 10.72 -7.89 -1.79
C TYR A 121 10.66 -7.58 -3.30
N ARG A 122 10.65 -8.60 -4.15
CA ARG A 122 10.54 -8.45 -5.62
C ARG A 122 9.15 -8.73 -6.17
N ARG A 123 8.27 -9.33 -5.36
CA ARG A 123 6.89 -9.61 -5.73
C ARG A 123 5.93 -9.14 -4.63
N ILE A 124 4.86 -8.46 -5.05
CA ILE A 124 3.72 -8.11 -4.19
C ILE A 124 2.51 -8.89 -4.67
N LYS A 125 1.83 -9.56 -3.74
CA LYS A 125 0.45 -10.01 -3.92
C LYS A 125 -0.48 -9.05 -3.20
N LEU A 126 -1.49 -8.56 -3.89
CA LEU A 126 -2.57 -7.75 -3.34
C LEU A 126 -3.85 -8.59 -3.31
N THR A 127 -4.57 -8.55 -2.19
CA THR A 127 -5.91 -9.13 -2.04
C THR A 127 -6.86 -8.03 -1.59
N ILE A 128 -7.87 -7.71 -2.40
CA ILE A 128 -8.84 -6.66 -2.06
C ILE A 128 -9.75 -7.16 -0.93
N ASP A 129 -9.94 -6.34 0.10
CA ASP A 129 -10.85 -6.66 1.19
C ASP A 129 -12.31 -6.33 0.82
N PRO A 130 -13.29 -7.10 1.34
CA PRO A 130 -14.70 -6.73 1.27
C PRO A 130 -14.96 -5.33 1.87
N PRO A 131 -16.00 -4.59 1.43
CA PRO A 131 -17.13 -5.04 0.61
C PRO A 131 -16.96 -4.79 -0.90
N MET A 132 -15.76 -4.47 -1.39
CA MET A 132 -15.59 -4.14 -2.81
C MET A 132 -15.90 -5.36 -3.69
N GLN A 133 -17.08 -5.36 -4.29
CA GLN A 133 -17.52 -6.45 -5.16
C GLN A 133 -16.85 -6.37 -6.53
N GLY A 134 -16.55 -7.54 -7.10
CA GLY A 134 -15.99 -7.66 -8.43
C GLY A 134 -14.48 -7.50 -8.52
N CYS A 135 -13.80 -6.97 -7.49
CA CYS A 135 -12.34 -6.91 -7.42
C CYS A 135 -11.78 -7.93 -6.44
N THR A 136 -10.79 -8.70 -6.87
CA THR A 136 -10.17 -9.75 -6.05
C THR A 136 -8.75 -9.42 -5.61
N GLY A 137 -7.99 -8.69 -6.44
CA GLY A 137 -6.59 -8.41 -6.17
C GLY A 137 -5.72 -8.48 -7.41
N GLY A 138 -4.42 -8.64 -7.20
CA GLY A 138 -3.44 -8.69 -8.27
C GLY A 138 -2.06 -9.11 -7.80
N GLU A 139 -1.18 -9.38 -8.74
CA GLU A 139 0.22 -9.69 -8.47
C GLU A 139 1.11 -8.77 -9.30
N PHE A 140 2.16 -8.26 -8.65
CA PHE A 140 3.07 -7.27 -9.21
C PHE A 140 4.51 -7.66 -8.94
N ARG A 141 5.37 -7.39 -9.90
CA ARG A 141 6.83 -7.58 -9.79
C ARG A 141 7.54 -6.25 -9.91
N ARG A 142 8.62 -6.11 -9.16
CA ARG A 142 9.51 -4.94 -9.24
C ARG A 142 10.24 -4.95 -10.58
N VAL A 143 10.20 -3.84 -11.31
CA VAL A 143 10.79 -3.70 -12.67
C VAL A 143 12.08 -2.88 -12.70
N LYS A 144 12.52 -2.32 -11.56
CA LYS A 144 13.79 -1.60 -11.40
C LYS A 144 14.53 -2.06 -10.16
#